data_AF-A0A8S1E834-F1
#
_entry.id   AF-A0A8S1E834-F1
#
_cell.length_a   1.000
_cell.length_b   1.000
_cell.length_c   1.000
_cell.angle_alpha   90.00
_cell.angle_beta   90.00
_cell.angle_gamma   90.00
#
_symmetry.space_group_name_H-M   'P 1'
#
loop_
_entity.id
_entity.type
_entity.pdbx_description
1 polymer ?
#
loop_
_entity_poly.entity_id
_entity_poly.type
_entity_poly.pdbx_seq_one_letter_code
_entity_poly.pdbx_strand_id
1 'polypeptide(L)'
;MHRRSLFILFIVVAIQLCQLIPYVDSIQNVSLLTLGDLWETRSFDKGHLFPTKISTIYPEFAAIPLNGAASRIHLTKSSVENEIENRNKNGALVHSVCSYRHLNVTFYTINTMSGTGQNEVLIDANMTEIERKMAEMTARRIKVNFICVGANNDTYSAVWHFNSNFVWHFIVESGSIMEIIEKDRLQMTRGYYADCFQTYRSDNGSRAIIIWRKGFGKKYQIQYGTALDEMLIDMEQSRLEPVQLSSLPRQGRRRSIPRWLLWHGDEFSWSNYQTIPRNVTAKFNLEKLNKVLEDWMRLHNIPSVSLHVIRNNEEEYSAAFGFSDILINIRATTLHRYRIASVSKVITAMGISEIFSSSNTDILTPIFGANGILEDLCNPCHPLFYRINVLHLLEHSSGSWPHTKKFEFDQQYQNQTDLLRHVLRDQPPLFPPGQRHLYSNIGYILLGRVIEKLSKMSYEEYIQTTILKPLGINATIGKEGDANKEVTYYSHDNANAYTSWNTTILDSAAGWSMTAKEVARIFNYLENNKLRKYRWIITPSLVRWNYGRGIQLGTDGSLYHIGSLAGTEAIGYSWNKVQIGILTNIRGKEQNEQTRWMEKLCRRIADGEFLK
;
A
#
# COMPACT_ATOMS: atom_id res chain seq x y z
N MET A 1 -14.52 44.07 -47.93
CA MET A 1 -13.70 42.88 -47.56
C MET A 1 -13.91 42.44 -46.10
N HIS A 2 -15.17 42.35 -45.61
CA HIS A 2 -15.46 42.05 -44.20
C HIS A 2 -16.53 40.98 -43.96
N ARG A 3 -16.82 40.13 -44.96
CA ARG A 3 -17.74 38.98 -44.80
C ARG A 3 -17.14 37.61 -45.13
N ARG A 4 -15.89 37.54 -45.62
CA ARG A 4 -15.18 36.27 -45.87
C ARG A 4 -14.24 35.84 -44.75
N SER A 5 -13.84 36.74 -43.84
CA SER A 5 -12.94 36.42 -42.72
C SER A 5 -13.65 35.82 -41.50
N LEU A 6 -14.95 36.08 -41.31
CA LEU A 6 -15.72 35.47 -40.21
C LEU A 6 -16.08 34.00 -40.46
N PHE A 7 -16.26 33.60 -41.73
CA PHE A 7 -16.63 32.23 -42.08
C PHE A 7 -15.43 31.27 -41.97
N ILE A 8 -14.21 31.77 -42.23
CA ILE A 8 -12.98 30.98 -42.05
C ILE A 8 -12.60 30.87 -40.57
N LEU A 9 -12.89 31.90 -39.75
CA LEU A 9 -12.67 31.81 -38.30
C LEU A 9 -13.64 30.83 -37.62
N PHE A 10 -14.89 30.74 -38.08
CA PHE A 10 -15.85 29.74 -37.56
C PHE A 10 -15.49 28.30 -37.98
N ILE A 11 -14.96 28.10 -39.19
CA ILE A 11 -14.54 26.77 -39.65
C ILE A 11 -13.21 26.34 -39.00
N VAL A 12 -12.27 27.26 -38.75
CA VAL A 12 -11.01 26.94 -38.05
C VAL A 12 -11.22 26.71 -36.56
N VAL A 13 -12.15 27.42 -35.91
CA VAL A 13 -12.54 27.16 -34.51
C VAL A 13 -13.39 25.90 -34.37
N ALA A 14 -14.26 25.58 -35.35
CA ALA A 14 -15.00 24.31 -35.36
C ALA A 14 -14.10 23.10 -35.66
N ILE A 15 -13.05 23.26 -36.48
CA ILE A 15 -12.10 22.17 -36.78
C ILE A 15 -11.05 22.00 -35.67
N GLN A 16 -10.69 23.04 -34.91
CA GLN A 16 -9.86 22.91 -33.69
C GLN A 16 -10.64 22.48 -32.43
N LEU A 17 -11.97 22.55 -32.43
CA LEU A 17 -12.83 21.96 -31.39
C LEU A 17 -13.23 20.50 -31.66
N CYS A 18 -12.95 19.96 -32.86
CA CYS A 18 -13.25 18.57 -33.22
C CYS A 18 -12.03 17.62 -33.23
N GLN A 19 -10.89 18.02 -32.66
CA GLN A 19 -9.73 17.12 -32.45
C GLN A 19 -9.24 17.05 -30.99
N LEU A 20 -10.04 17.57 -30.05
CA LEU A 20 -9.97 17.22 -28.64
C LEU A 20 -11.13 16.27 -28.36
N ILE A 21 -10.84 14.97 -28.35
CA ILE A 21 -11.48 13.87 -27.59
C ILE A 21 -10.99 12.59 -28.28
N PRO A 22 -10.13 11.83 -27.60
CA PRO A 22 -10.55 10.47 -27.29
C PRO A 22 -10.25 10.22 -25.82
N TYR A 23 -11.23 10.52 -24.96
CA TYR A 23 -11.58 9.79 -23.74
C TYR A 23 -12.68 10.55 -22.97
N VAL A 24 -13.85 10.72 -23.58
CA VAL A 24 -15.12 10.92 -22.86
C VAL A 24 -16.23 10.14 -23.56
N ASP A 25 -15.90 8.96 -24.10
CA ASP A 25 -16.91 8.00 -24.58
C ASP A 25 -16.88 6.79 -23.65
N SER A 26 -17.52 6.96 -22.50
CA SER A 26 -18.41 5.99 -21.84
C SER A 26 -18.41 6.22 -20.33
N ILE A 27 -19.19 7.21 -19.84
CA ILE A 27 -19.85 6.95 -18.56
C ILE A 27 -20.82 5.82 -18.89
N GLN A 28 -20.46 4.59 -18.50
CA GLN A 28 -21.28 3.41 -18.73
C GLN A 28 -22.51 3.53 -17.83
N ASN A 29 -23.58 4.14 -18.36
CA ASN A 29 -24.82 4.35 -17.62
C ASN A 29 -25.49 3.00 -17.31
N VAL A 30 -25.62 2.70 -16.01
CA VAL A 30 -26.39 1.55 -15.56
C VAL A 30 -27.83 1.72 -16.04
N SER A 31 -28.33 0.76 -16.81
CA SER A 31 -29.69 0.78 -17.37
C SER A 31 -30.59 -0.19 -16.62
N LEU A 32 -31.82 0.22 -16.32
CA LEU A 32 -32.84 -0.68 -15.77
C LEU A 32 -33.60 -1.35 -16.92
N LEU A 33 -33.64 -2.69 -16.90
CA LEU A 33 -34.34 -3.51 -17.89
C LEU A 33 -35.39 -4.37 -17.19
N THR A 34 -36.52 -4.57 -17.85
CA THR A 34 -37.58 -5.48 -17.41
C THR A 34 -37.34 -6.88 -17.94
N LEU A 35 -38.07 -7.86 -17.40
CA LEU A 35 -38.07 -9.21 -17.98
C LEU A 35 -38.48 -9.21 -19.46
N GLY A 36 -39.43 -8.36 -19.86
CA GLY A 36 -39.92 -8.28 -21.24
C GLY A 36 -38.82 -7.85 -22.21
N ASP A 37 -37.99 -6.89 -21.81
CA ASP A 37 -36.88 -6.36 -22.64
C ASP A 37 -35.81 -7.42 -22.95
N LEU A 38 -35.70 -8.45 -22.10
CA LEU A 38 -34.65 -9.49 -22.18
C LEU A 38 -35.17 -10.86 -22.66
N TRP A 39 -36.49 -11.06 -22.67
CA TRP A 39 -37.10 -12.38 -22.87
C TRP A 39 -36.75 -13.00 -24.21
N GLU A 40 -36.75 -12.18 -25.27
CA GLU A 40 -36.46 -12.63 -26.64
C GLU A 40 -34.96 -12.77 -26.91
N THR A 41 -34.13 -11.87 -26.38
CA THR A 41 -32.70 -11.79 -26.70
C THR A 41 -31.86 -12.84 -25.98
N ARG A 42 -32.27 -13.28 -24.78
CA ARG A 42 -31.57 -14.25 -23.91
C ARG A 42 -30.08 -13.95 -23.62
N SER A 43 -29.61 -12.77 -24.02
CA SER A 43 -28.21 -12.36 -23.99
C SER A 43 -28.11 -10.84 -23.99
N PHE A 44 -26.98 -10.34 -23.49
CA PHE A 44 -26.67 -8.92 -23.47
C PHE A 44 -25.15 -8.76 -23.63
N ASP A 45 -24.73 -8.31 -24.81
CA ASP A 45 -23.31 -8.31 -25.21
C ASP A 45 -22.60 -6.98 -24.96
N LYS A 46 -23.24 -6.08 -24.19
CA LYS A 46 -22.74 -4.74 -23.91
C LYS A 46 -22.29 -4.55 -22.45
N GLY A 47 -22.27 -5.62 -21.64
CA GLY A 47 -21.91 -5.54 -20.23
C GLY A 47 -22.42 -6.70 -19.38
N HIS A 48 -22.57 -6.45 -18.08
CA HIS A 48 -23.06 -7.40 -17.08
C HIS A 48 -24.49 -7.10 -16.65
N LEU A 49 -25.29 -8.16 -16.48
CA LEU A 49 -26.67 -8.09 -16.02
C LEU A 49 -26.80 -8.65 -14.60
N PHE A 50 -27.39 -7.86 -13.72
CA PHE A 50 -27.64 -8.23 -12.34
C PHE A 50 -29.14 -8.16 -12.02
N PRO A 51 -29.76 -9.24 -11.50
CA PRO A 51 -31.14 -9.17 -11.05
C PRO A 51 -31.24 -8.22 -9.83
N THR A 52 -32.08 -7.20 -9.92
CA THR A 52 -32.30 -6.20 -8.85
C THR A 52 -33.59 -6.43 -8.07
N LYS A 53 -34.53 -7.17 -8.68
CA LYS A 53 -35.72 -7.71 -8.02
C LYS A 53 -35.76 -9.22 -8.20
N ILE A 54 -35.56 -9.95 -7.11
CA ILE A 54 -35.79 -11.40 -7.03
C ILE A 54 -37.30 -11.67 -6.82
N SER A 55 -38.14 -11.08 -7.68
CA SER A 55 -39.59 -11.19 -7.62
C SER A 55 -40.05 -12.34 -8.50
N THR A 56 -40.95 -13.19 -8.00
CA THR A 56 -41.55 -14.28 -8.79
C THR A 56 -42.44 -13.80 -9.93
N ILE A 57 -42.91 -12.54 -9.88
CA ILE A 57 -43.93 -12.03 -10.81
C ILE A 57 -43.28 -11.15 -11.89
N TYR A 58 -42.50 -10.15 -11.50
CA TYR A 58 -41.86 -9.21 -12.41
C TYR A 58 -40.42 -8.94 -11.95
N PRO A 59 -39.43 -9.73 -12.39
CA PRO A 59 -38.04 -9.45 -12.12
C PRO A 59 -37.56 -8.24 -12.95
N GLU A 60 -36.65 -7.49 -12.35
CA GLU A 60 -35.97 -6.33 -12.95
C GLU A 60 -34.47 -6.58 -12.92
N PHE A 61 -33.77 -6.02 -13.90
CA PHE A 61 -32.33 -6.18 -14.10
C PHE A 61 -31.66 -4.82 -14.19
N ALA A 62 -30.48 -4.72 -13.60
CA ALA A 62 -29.54 -3.63 -13.83
C ALA A 62 -28.49 -4.12 -14.82
N ALA A 63 -28.39 -3.44 -15.96
CA ALA A 63 -27.34 -3.63 -16.93
C ALA A 63 -26.23 -2.64 -16.62
N ILE A 64 -25.07 -3.16 -16.19
CA ILE A 64 -23.84 -2.38 -16.06
C ILE A 64 -23.09 -2.55 -17.38
N PRO A 65 -23.00 -1.52 -18.24
CA PRO A 65 -22.22 -1.66 -19.46
C PRO A 65 -20.76 -1.93 -19.09
N LEU A 66 -20.07 -2.77 -19.84
CA LEU A 66 -18.65 -3.06 -19.62
C LEU A 66 -18.03 -3.58 -20.94
N ASN A 67 -16.90 -3.00 -21.35
CA ASN A 67 -16.27 -3.39 -22.61
C ASN A 67 -15.67 -4.79 -22.51
N GLY A 68 -15.91 -5.63 -23.52
CA GLY A 68 -15.44 -7.02 -23.53
C GLY A 68 -16.18 -7.95 -22.56
N ALA A 69 -17.30 -7.48 -21.99
CA ALA A 69 -18.17 -8.25 -21.12
C ALA A 69 -19.49 -8.61 -21.81
N ALA A 70 -20.01 -9.79 -21.47
CA ALA A 70 -21.27 -10.28 -22.00
C ALA A 70 -22.04 -11.08 -20.94
N SER A 71 -23.37 -11.03 -21.02
CA SER A 71 -24.28 -11.77 -20.16
C SER A 71 -25.13 -12.73 -20.97
N ARG A 72 -25.41 -13.89 -20.39
CA ARG A 72 -26.50 -14.77 -20.82
C ARG A 72 -27.53 -14.90 -19.69
N ILE A 73 -28.80 -14.95 -20.05
CA ILE A 73 -29.93 -14.94 -19.12
C ILE A 73 -30.94 -16.03 -19.50
N HIS A 74 -31.89 -16.33 -18.60
CA HIS A 74 -32.92 -17.35 -18.78
C HIS A 74 -32.35 -18.77 -18.87
N LEU A 75 -31.19 -19.01 -18.25
CA LEU A 75 -30.55 -20.32 -18.23
C LEU A 75 -31.16 -21.21 -17.15
N THR A 76 -31.23 -22.51 -17.44
CA THR A 76 -31.45 -23.55 -16.42
C THR A 76 -30.13 -23.88 -15.72
N LYS A 77 -30.18 -24.51 -14.55
CA LYS A 77 -28.97 -24.93 -13.82
C LYS A 77 -28.00 -25.73 -14.69
N SER A 78 -28.49 -26.77 -15.36
CA SER A 78 -27.68 -27.59 -16.28
C SER A 78 -27.11 -26.80 -17.46
N SER A 79 -27.84 -25.79 -17.95
CA SER A 79 -27.32 -24.92 -19.03
C SER A 79 -26.16 -24.05 -18.55
N VAL A 80 -26.21 -23.57 -17.30
CA VAL A 80 -25.12 -22.80 -16.69
C VAL A 80 -23.90 -23.68 -16.45
N GLU A 81 -24.08 -24.88 -15.90
CA GLU A 81 -23.00 -25.84 -15.66
C GLU A 81 -22.27 -26.19 -16.97
N ASN A 82 -23.01 -26.49 -18.03
CA ASN A 82 -22.46 -26.72 -19.36
C ASN A 82 -21.72 -25.50 -19.92
N GLU A 83 -22.25 -24.29 -19.70
CA GLU A 83 -21.60 -23.06 -20.13
C GLU A 83 -20.27 -22.87 -19.40
N ILE A 84 -20.21 -23.08 -18.09
CA ILE A 84 -18.98 -22.97 -17.30
C ILE A 84 -17.93 -23.96 -17.79
N GLU A 85 -18.32 -25.21 -18.04
CA GLU A 85 -17.40 -26.23 -18.56
C GLU A 85 -16.83 -25.82 -19.93
N ASN A 86 -17.70 -25.36 -20.85
CA ASN A 86 -17.29 -24.89 -22.17
C ASN A 86 -16.34 -23.68 -22.07
N ARG A 87 -16.61 -22.74 -21.16
CA ARG A 87 -15.78 -21.54 -20.94
C ARG A 87 -14.41 -21.91 -20.37
N ASN A 88 -14.36 -22.84 -19.41
CA ASN A 88 -13.11 -23.37 -18.86
C ASN A 88 -12.24 -24.06 -19.93
N LYS A 89 -12.86 -24.77 -20.89
CA LYS A 89 -12.14 -25.36 -22.05
C LYS A 89 -11.58 -24.31 -23.01
N ASN A 90 -12.33 -23.24 -23.23
CA ASN A 90 -11.98 -22.17 -24.18
C ASN A 90 -11.18 -21.01 -23.54
N GLY A 91 -10.87 -21.11 -22.25
CA GLY A 91 -10.09 -20.13 -21.49
C GLY A 91 -10.85 -18.85 -21.11
N ALA A 92 -12.15 -18.74 -21.36
CA ALA A 92 -12.92 -17.53 -21.03
C ALA A 92 -13.25 -17.45 -19.53
N LEU A 93 -13.28 -16.23 -18.96
CA LEU A 93 -13.52 -16.02 -17.54
C LEU A 93 -15.00 -15.74 -17.25
N VAL A 94 -15.56 -16.51 -16.31
CA VAL A 94 -16.89 -16.30 -15.74
C VAL A 94 -16.75 -15.21 -14.68
N HIS A 95 -17.44 -14.08 -14.81
CA HIS A 95 -17.40 -13.02 -13.81
C HIS A 95 -18.29 -13.34 -12.61
N SER A 96 -19.58 -13.63 -12.88
CA SER A 96 -20.57 -13.90 -11.84
C SER A 96 -21.68 -14.81 -12.36
N VAL A 97 -22.30 -15.53 -11.43
CA VAL A 97 -23.49 -16.34 -11.67
C VAL A 97 -24.52 -15.93 -10.63
N CYS A 98 -25.62 -15.31 -11.05
CA CYS A 98 -26.71 -14.94 -10.16
C CYS A 98 -28.00 -15.65 -10.57
N SER A 99 -28.98 -15.77 -9.66
CA SER A 99 -30.27 -16.38 -9.98
C SER A 99 -31.45 -15.53 -9.56
N TYR A 100 -32.57 -15.71 -10.24
CA TYR A 100 -33.85 -15.03 -9.97
C TYR A 100 -35.02 -15.99 -10.24
N ARG A 101 -36.21 -15.69 -9.70
CA ARG A 101 -37.42 -16.49 -9.93
C ARG A 101 -38.36 -15.81 -10.91
N HIS A 102 -39.02 -16.59 -11.76
CA HIS A 102 -40.17 -16.15 -12.54
C HIS A 102 -41.18 -17.29 -12.63
N LEU A 103 -42.44 -17.04 -12.27
CA LEU A 103 -43.51 -18.05 -12.24
C LEU A 103 -43.10 -19.34 -11.49
N ASN A 104 -42.43 -19.18 -10.33
CA ASN A 104 -41.89 -20.25 -9.49
C ASN A 104 -40.77 -21.12 -10.09
N VAL A 105 -40.24 -20.75 -11.25
CA VAL A 105 -39.05 -21.36 -11.83
C VAL A 105 -37.84 -20.50 -11.51
N THR A 106 -36.74 -21.12 -11.10
CA THR A 106 -35.44 -20.46 -10.90
C THR A 106 -34.69 -20.42 -12.22
N PHE A 107 -34.27 -19.23 -12.61
CA PHE A 107 -33.43 -18.97 -13.77
C PHE A 107 -32.12 -18.35 -13.34
N TYR A 108 -31.11 -18.47 -14.19
CA TYR A 108 -29.76 -17.99 -13.91
C TYR A 108 -29.32 -16.95 -14.96
N THR A 109 -28.53 -15.99 -14.49
CA THR A 109 -27.71 -15.10 -15.30
C THR A 109 -26.25 -15.49 -15.13
N ILE A 110 -25.51 -15.58 -16.23
CA ILE A 110 -24.05 -15.74 -16.22
C ILE A 110 -23.43 -14.55 -16.91
N ASN A 111 -22.56 -13.86 -16.18
CA ASN A 111 -21.76 -12.73 -16.67
C ASN A 111 -20.36 -13.21 -16.98
N THR A 112 -19.79 -12.76 -18.10
CA THR A 112 -18.46 -13.16 -18.58
C THR A 112 -17.62 -11.94 -18.90
N MET A 113 -16.30 -12.11 -18.95
CA MET A 113 -15.35 -11.05 -19.31
C MET A 113 -14.25 -11.58 -20.22
N SER A 114 -13.64 -10.70 -21.00
CA SER A 114 -12.43 -10.99 -21.77
C SER A 114 -11.27 -11.34 -20.83
N GLY A 115 -10.62 -12.48 -21.08
CA GLY A 115 -9.45 -12.93 -20.34
C GLY A 115 -9.18 -14.41 -20.61
N THR A 116 -7.99 -14.87 -20.20
CA THR A 116 -7.57 -16.27 -20.29
C THR A 116 -7.32 -16.84 -18.89
N GLY A 117 -8.06 -17.88 -18.49
CA GLY A 117 -7.83 -18.57 -17.23
C GLY A 117 -8.83 -19.68 -16.96
N GLN A 118 -8.66 -20.37 -15.83
CA GLN A 118 -9.64 -21.33 -15.33
C GLN A 118 -10.54 -20.65 -14.29
N ASN A 119 -11.78 -21.12 -14.20
CA ASN A 119 -12.75 -20.70 -13.19
C ASN A 119 -13.13 -21.89 -12.32
N GLU A 120 -13.17 -21.70 -11.01
CA GLU A 120 -13.99 -22.54 -10.14
C GLU A 120 -15.32 -21.82 -9.93
N VAL A 121 -16.44 -22.52 -10.07
CA VAL A 121 -17.76 -21.96 -9.83
C VAL A 121 -18.56 -22.90 -8.94
N LEU A 122 -19.17 -22.34 -7.91
CA LEU A 122 -20.12 -23.03 -7.05
C LEU A 122 -21.50 -22.40 -7.26
N ILE A 123 -22.55 -23.20 -7.46
CA ILE A 123 -23.92 -22.73 -7.76
C ILE A 123 -24.90 -23.39 -6.79
N ASP A 124 -25.83 -22.58 -6.26
CA ASP A 124 -26.85 -22.97 -5.28
C ASP A 124 -26.30 -23.66 -4.02
N ALA A 125 -25.11 -23.27 -3.58
CA ALA A 125 -24.56 -23.76 -2.33
C ALA A 125 -25.22 -23.09 -1.13
N ASN A 126 -25.26 -23.78 0.01
CA ASN A 126 -25.60 -23.14 1.28
C ASN A 126 -24.39 -22.34 1.83
N MET A 127 -24.62 -21.53 2.87
CA MET A 127 -23.54 -20.68 3.43
C MET A 127 -22.37 -21.50 3.99
N THR A 128 -22.62 -22.65 4.62
CA THR A 128 -21.56 -23.51 5.16
C THR A 128 -20.65 -24.05 4.05
N GLU A 129 -21.22 -24.40 2.90
CA GLU A 129 -20.45 -24.83 1.73
C GLU A 129 -19.62 -23.69 1.13
N ILE A 130 -20.18 -22.47 1.07
CA ILE A 130 -19.45 -21.28 0.65
C ILE A 130 -18.27 -21.03 1.57
N GLU A 131 -18.48 -20.98 2.89
CA GLU A 131 -17.42 -20.72 3.87
C GLU A 131 -16.31 -21.78 3.81
N ARG A 132 -16.67 -23.06 3.67
CA ARG A 132 -15.71 -24.15 3.50
C ARG A 132 -14.89 -23.99 2.21
N LYS A 133 -15.55 -23.69 1.09
CA LYS A 133 -14.87 -23.51 -0.21
C LYS A 133 -14.00 -22.25 -0.21
N MET A 134 -14.44 -21.20 0.46
CA MET A 134 -13.68 -19.98 0.67
C MET A 134 -12.40 -20.23 1.48
N ALA A 135 -12.46 -21.02 2.56
CA ALA A 135 -11.29 -21.41 3.33
C ALA A 135 -10.30 -22.24 2.49
N GLU A 136 -10.81 -23.21 1.72
CA GLU A 136 -10.01 -24.02 0.77
C GLU A 136 -9.29 -23.14 -0.26
N MET A 137 -10.03 -22.24 -0.92
CA MET A 137 -9.49 -21.37 -1.95
C MET A 137 -8.50 -20.35 -1.38
N THR A 138 -8.76 -19.82 -0.19
CA THR A 138 -7.84 -18.92 0.53
C THR A 138 -6.52 -19.63 0.85
N ALA A 139 -6.56 -20.88 1.33
CA ALA A 139 -5.36 -21.69 1.58
C ALA A 139 -4.55 -21.93 0.31
N ARG A 140 -5.23 -22.05 -0.85
CA ARG A 140 -4.62 -22.19 -2.17
C ARG A 140 -4.24 -20.87 -2.83
N ARG A 141 -4.46 -19.72 -2.15
CA ARG A 141 -4.26 -18.35 -2.68
C ARG A 141 -5.07 -18.03 -3.94
N ILE A 142 -6.23 -18.66 -4.07
CA ILE A 142 -7.17 -18.42 -5.16
C ILE A 142 -8.24 -17.46 -4.65
N LYS A 143 -8.38 -16.33 -5.34
CA LYS A 143 -9.33 -15.28 -4.98
C LYS A 143 -10.74 -15.67 -5.42
N VAL A 144 -11.71 -15.42 -4.55
CA VAL A 144 -13.12 -15.30 -4.97
C VAL A 144 -13.29 -13.98 -5.71
N ASN A 145 -13.83 -14.04 -6.90
CA ASN A 145 -14.07 -12.88 -7.75
C ASN A 145 -15.46 -12.30 -7.53
N PHE A 146 -16.45 -13.15 -7.26
CA PHE A 146 -17.83 -12.71 -7.10
C PHE A 146 -18.64 -13.71 -6.27
N ILE A 147 -19.62 -13.22 -5.51
CA ILE A 147 -20.63 -14.03 -4.82
C ILE A 147 -21.99 -13.39 -5.08
N CYS A 148 -22.98 -14.17 -5.54
CA CYS A 148 -24.37 -13.74 -5.66
C CYS A 148 -25.24 -14.52 -4.66
N VAL A 149 -26.23 -13.83 -4.07
CA VAL A 149 -27.33 -14.49 -3.36
C VAL A 149 -28.27 -15.10 -4.39
N GLY A 150 -28.62 -16.36 -4.18
CA GLY A 150 -29.52 -17.12 -5.02
C GLY A 150 -30.99 -16.74 -4.80
N ALA A 151 -31.83 -17.15 -5.75
CA ALA A 151 -33.22 -16.73 -5.83
C ALA A 151 -34.12 -17.22 -4.68
N ASN A 152 -33.65 -18.21 -3.90
CA ASN A 152 -34.34 -18.76 -2.74
C ASN A 152 -33.93 -18.10 -1.40
N ASN A 153 -33.03 -17.11 -1.44
CA ASN A 153 -32.51 -16.33 -0.30
C ASN A 153 -31.70 -17.12 0.74
N ASP A 154 -31.46 -18.41 0.53
CA ASP A 154 -30.70 -19.33 1.37
C ASP A 154 -29.58 -20.06 0.60
N THR A 155 -29.53 -19.83 -0.71
CA THR A 155 -28.60 -20.41 -1.66
C THR A 155 -27.68 -19.32 -2.19
N TYR A 156 -26.48 -19.71 -2.61
CA TYR A 156 -25.41 -18.80 -3.00
C TYR A 156 -24.67 -19.37 -4.19
N SER A 157 -24.22 -18.47 -5.06
CA SER A 157 -23.32 -18.82 -6.15
C SER A 157 -22.06 -17.99 -6.04
N ALA A 158 -20.90 -18.60 -6.25
CA ALA A 158 -19.60 -17.95 -6.10
C ALA A 158 -18.65 -18.37 -7.22
N VAL A 159 -17.81 -17.44 -7.65
CA VAL A 159 -16.87 -17.63 -8.76
C VAL A 159 -15.46 -17.28 -8.31
N TRP A 160 -14.49 -18.13 -8.64
CA TRP A 160 -13.06 -17.93 -8.37
C TRP A 160 -12.27 -18.01 -9.66
N HIS A 161 -11.29 -17.12 -9.84
CA HIS A 161 -10.37 -17.17 -10.98
C HIS A 161 -9.01 -17.72 -10.57
N PHE A 162 -8.50 -18.66 -11.35
CA PHE A 162 -7.12 -19.13 -11.21
C PHE A 162 -6.19 -18.23 -12.04
N ASN A 163 -5.20 -17.62 -11.40
CA ASN A 163 -4.14 -16.90 -12.09
C ASN A 163 -2.77 -17.31 -11.52
N SER A 164 -1.94 -17.93 -12.34
CA SER A 164 -0.60 -18.40 -11.95
C SER A 164 0.46 -17.29 -11.88
N ASN A 165 0.16 -16.10 -12.42
CA ASN A 165 1.16 -15.05 -12.62
C ASN A 165 1.16 -13.99 -11.51
N PHE A 166 0.16 -13.96 -10.62
CA PHE A 166 0.05 -12.95 -9.58
C PHE A 166 -0.50 -13.51 -8.26
N VAL A 167 0.24 -13.26 -7.17
CA VAL A 167 -0.29 -13.40 -5.82
C VAL A 167 -1.00 -12.10 -5.45
N TRP A 168 -2.31 -12.05 -5.67
CA TRP A 168 -3.15 -10.98 -5.15
C TRP A 168 -3.20 -11.09 -3.63
N HIS A 169 -2.91 -10.01 -2.91
CA HIS A 169 -3.23 -9.95 -1.49
C HIS A 169 -4.67 -9.45 -1.36
N PHE A 170 -5.55 -10.32 -0.90
CA PHE A 170 -6.95 -10.01 -0.67
C PHE A 170 -7.34 -10.40 0.75
N ILE A 171 -8.26 -9.64 1.32
CA ILE A 171 -8.90 -9.95 2.60
C ILE A 171 -10.36 -10.23 2.27
N VAL A 172 -10.85 -11.38 2.72
CA VAL A 172 -12.28 -11.70 2.65
C VAL A 172 -12.81 -11.72 4.07
N GLU A 173 -13.87 -10.96 4.31
CA GLU A 173 -14.59 -11.01 5.57
C GLU A 173 -16.10 -11.08 5.32
N SER A 174 -16.78 -11.75 6.24
CA SER A 174 -18.24 -11.77 6.35
C SER A 174 -18.64 -11.27 7.73
N GLY A 175 -19.69 -10.44 7.80
CA GLY A 175 -20.05 -9.76 9.03
C GLY A 175 -21.42 -9.10 8.95
N SER A 176 -21.82 -8.43 10.03
CA SER A 176 -22.94 -7.50 9.94
C SER A 176 -22.58 -6.38 8.95
N ILE A 177 -23.56 -5.83 8.23
CA ILE A 177 -23.29 -4.83 7.18
C ILE A 177 -22.54 -3.62 7.74
N MET A 178 -22.93 -3.13 8.91
CA MET A 178 -22.33 -1.96 9.53
C MET A 178 -20.89 -2.22 9.99
N GLU A 179 -20.61 -3.40 10.56
CA GLU A 179 -19.26 -3.81 10.92
C GLU A 179 -18.35 -3.89 9.69
N ILE A 180 -18.86 -4.42 8.57
CA ILE A 180 -18.11 -4.47 7.32
C ILE A 180 -17.82 -3.06 6.80
N ILE A 181 -18.77 -2.12 6.85
CA ILE A 181 -18.55 -0.73 6.44
C ILE A 181 -17.53 -0.03 7.36
N GLU A 182 -17.55 -0.32 8.66
CA GLU A 182 -16.56 0.22 9.59
C GLU A 182 -15.16 -0.32 9.30
N LYS A 183 -15.06 -1.63 9.08
CA LYS A 183 -13.82 -2.29 8.67
C LYS A 183 -13.34 -1.80 7.31
N ASP A 184 -14.23 -1.48 6.37
CA ASP A 184 -13.85 -0.96 5.05
C ASP A 184 -13.01 0.31 5.18
N ARG A 185 -13.41 1.25 6.05
CA ARG A 185 -12.62 2.46 6.32
C ARG A 185 -11.24 2.13 6.88
N LEU A 186 -11.15 1.13 7.75
CA LEU A 186 -9.86 0.65 8.26
C LEU A 186 -9.04 -0.07 7.18
N GLN A 187 -9.67 -0.80 6.27
CA GLN A 187 -8.97 -1.47 5.18
C GLN A 187 -8.50 -0.46 4.10
N MET A 188 -9.22 0.65 3.91
CA MET A 188 -8.78 1.79 3.10
C MET A 188 -7.48 2.39 3.63
N THR A 189 -7.40 2.66 4.94
CA THR A 189 -6.15 3.18 5.52
C THR A 189 -5.02 2.17 5.32
N ARG A 190 -5.34 0.89 5.24
CA ARG A 190 -4.42 -0.23 5.00
C ARG A 190 -4.07 -0.45 3.51
N GLY A 191 -4.44 0.47 2.61
CA GLY A 191 -4.12 0.39 1.18
C GLY A 191 -4.88 -0.74 0.45
N TYR A 192 -6.01 -1.17 1.01
CA TYR A 192 -6.96 -2.02 0.30
C TYR A 192 -8.11 -1.18 -0.24
N TYR A 193 -8.70 -1.67 -1.31
CA TYR A 193 -9.96 -1.18 -1.81
C TYR A 193 -10.98 -2.31 -1.91
N ALA A 194 -12.25 -1.99 -1.71
CA ALA A 194 -13.31 -2.96 -1.90
C ALA A 194 -13.38 -3.34 -3.38
N ASP A 195 -13.16 -4.61 -3.68
CA ASP A 195 -13.17 -5.16 -5.03
C ASP A 195 -14.48 -5.92 -5.31
N CYS A 196 -15.12 -6.43 -4.26
CA CYS A 196 -16.48 -6.94 -4.30
C CYS A 196 -17.19 -6.66 -2.97
N PHE A 197 -18.48 -6.34 -3.04
CA PHE A 197 -19.34 -6.11 -1.87
C PHE A 197 -20.73 -6.71 -2.12
N GLN A 198 -21.06 -7.77 -1.37
CA GLN A 198 -22.33 -8.47 -1.51
C GLN A 198 -23.06 -8.54 -0.17
N THR A 199 -24.34 -8.25 -0.18
CA THR A 199 -25.23 -8.37 0.98
C THR A 199 -26.06 -9.65 0.91
N TYR A 200 -26.29 -10.28 2.06
CA TYR A 200 -27.10 -11.49 2.21
C TYR A 200 -27.83 -11.56 3.55
N ARG A 201 -28.72 -12.54 3.72
CA ARG A 201 -29.44 -12.79 4.98
C ARG A 201 -28.96 -14.09 5.59
N SER A 202 -28.73 -14.10 6.90
CA SER A 202 -28.54 -15.32 7.69
C SER A 202 -29.53 -15.37 8.84
N ASP A 203 -29.52 -16.47 9.61
CA ASP A 203 -30.33 -16.65 10.81
C ASP A 203 -30.13 -15.51 11.83
N ASN A 204 -28.95 -14.88 11.81
CA ASN A 204 -28.56 -13.77 12.69
C ASN A 204 -28.78 -12.38 12.07
N GLY A 205 -29.53 -12.27 10.97
CA GLY A 205 -29.92 -11.00 10.34
C GLY A 205 -29.24 -10.68 9.01
N SER A 206 -29.23 -9.40 8.64
CA SER A 206 -28.63 -8.91 7.39
C SER A 206 -27.11 -8.79 7.51
N ARG A 207 -26.39 -9.39 6.57
CA ARG A 207 -24.93 -9.50 6.55
C ARG A 207 -24.35 -9.03 5.22
N ALA A 208 -23.05 -8.80 5.20
CA ALA A 208 -22.29 -8.58 3.98
C ALA A 208 -21.06 -9.48 3.94
N ILE A 209 -20.68 -9.91 2.74
CA ILE A 209 -19.33 -10.39 2.42
C ILE A 209 -18.67 -9.30 1.59
N ILE A 210 -17.47 -8.93 1.98
CA ILE A 210 -16.63 -7.99 1.23
C ILE A 210 -15.31 -8.67 0.89
N ILE A 211 -14.79 -8.31 -0.27
CA ILE A 211 -13.46 -8.71 -0.70
C ILE A 211 -12.69 -7.42 -0.90
N TRP A 212 -11.73 -7.20 -0.03
CA TRP A 212 -10.76 -6.14 -0.17
C TRP A 212 -9.59 -6.65 -0.97
N ARG A 213 -9.25 -5.94 -2.04
CA ARG A 213 -8.04 -6.20 -2.80
C ARG A 213 -7.05 -5.10 -2.52
N LYS A 214 -5.80 -5.49 -2.39
CA LYS A 214 -4.72 -4.53 -2.25
C LYS A 214 -4.39 -3.89 -3.58
N GLY A 215 -4.11 -2.59 -3.57
CA GLY A 215 -3.49 -1.99 -4.72
C GLY A 215 -3.24 -0.51 -4.62
N PHE A 216 -2.86 0.03 -5.76
CA PHE A 216 -2.21 1.31 -5.86
C PHE A 216 -3.21 2.40 -6.22
N GLY A 217 -3.50 3.28 -5.27
CA GLY A 217 -4.16 4.55 -5.54
C GLY A 217 -5.56 4.48 -6.18
N LYS A 218 -6.22 3.32 -6.10
CA LYS A 218 -7.53 3.12 -6.71
C LYS A 218 -8.61 3.80 -5.87
N LYS A 219 -9.34 4.74 -6.45
CA LYS A 219 -10.52 5.32 -5.81
C LYS A 219 -11.64 4.29 -5.81
N TYR A 220 -12.40 4.21 -4.73
CA TYR A 220 -13.63 3.44 -4.72
C TYR A 220 -14.62 4.01 -3.72
N GLN A 221 -15.88 3.62 -3.86
CA GLN A 221 -16.95 3.98 -2.94
C GLN A 221 -17.99 2.87 -2.88
N ILE A 222 -18.47 2.54 -1.68
CA ILE A 222 -19.67 1.72 -1.50
C ILE A 222 -20.82 2.67 -1.17
N GLN A 223 -21.69 2.92 -2.14
CA GLN A 223 -22.91 3.70 -1.92
C GLN A 223 -24.05 2.78 -1.49
N TYR A 224 -24.92 3.23 -0.59
CA TYR A 224 -26.11 2.51 -0.14
C TYR A 224 -27.34 3.41 -0.22
N GLY A 225 -28.48 2.85 -0.61
CA GLY A 225 -29.71 3.62 -0.78
C GLY A 225 -30.90 2.74 -1.14
N THR A 226 -32.10 3.31 -1.25
CA THR A 226 -33.29 2.54 -1.69
C THR A 226 -33.80 2.94 -3.08
N ALA A 227 -33.44 4.14 -3.54
CA ALA A 227 -33.70 4.68 -4.88
C ALA A 227 -32.45 4.46 -5.73
N LEU A 228 -32.57 3.76 -6.87
CA LEU A 228 -31.41 3.50 -7.74
C LEU A 228 -31.09 4.75 -8.55
N ASP A 229 -32.12 5.47 -8.99
CA ASP A 229 -32.07 6.75 -9.67
C ASP A 229 -31.22 7.80 -8.94
N GLU A 230 -31.36 7.95 -7.61
CA GLU A 230 -30.50 8.82 -6.81
C GLU A 230 -29.02 8.37 -6.87
N MET A 231 -28.79 7.06 -6.81
CA MET A 231 -27.44 6.49 -6.93
C MET A 231 -26.84 6.73 -8.33
N LEU A 232 -27.66 6.71 -9.39
CA LEU A 232 -27.22 7.01 -10.75
C LEU A 232 -26.85 8.49 -10.92
N ILE A 233 -27.58 9.41 -10.29
CA ILE A 233 -27.26 10.83 -10.31
C ILE A 233 -25.90 11.09 -9.64
N ASP A 234 -25.67 10.49 -8.48
CA ASP A 234 -24.39 10.60 -7.79
C ASP A 234 -23.25 9.93 -8.60
N MET A 235 -23.56 8.85 -9.33
CA MET A 235 -22.59 8.13 -10.17
C MET A 235 -22.05 9.03 -11.28
N GLU A 236 -22.92 9.75 -12.00
CA GLU A 236 -22.53 10.68 -13.07
C GLU A 236 -21.57 11.78 -12.56
N GLN A 237 -21.66 12.16 -11.28
CA GLN A 237 -20.83 13.21 -10.69
C GLN A 237 -19.46 12.72 -10.16
N SER A 238 -19.35 11.43 -9.86
CA SER A 238 -18.22 10.87 -9.09
C SER A 238 -16.95 10.60 -9.91
N ARG A 239 -17.04 10.52 -11.24
CA ARG A 239 -15.98 9.99 -12.13
C ARG A 239 -15.49 8.59 -11.75
N LEU A 240 -16.34 7.81 -11.08
CA LEU A 240 -16.11 6.40 -10.80
C LEU A 240 -17.07 5.57 -11.65
N GLU A 241 -16.63 4.37 -12.02
CA GLU A 241 -17.41 3.41 -12.78
C GLU A 241 -18.10 2.42 -11.85
N PRO A 242 -19.39 2.08 -12.12
CA PRO A 242 -20.10 1.06 -11.36
C PRO A 242 -19.51 -0.33 -11.66
N VAL A 243 -19.16 -1.07 -10.61
CA VAL A 243 -18.56 -2.41 -10.75
C VAL A 243 -19.50 -3.51 -10.31
N GLN A 244 -20.24 -3.29 -9.22
CA GLN A 244 -21.12 -4.31 -8.66
C GLN A 244 -22.32 -3.69 -7.98
N LEU A 245 -23.49 -4.29 -8.23
CA LEU A 245 -24.73 -3.97 -7.53
C LEU A 245 -25.16 -5.17 -6.67
N SER A 246 -25.48 -4.89 -5.40
CA SER A 246 -26.05 -5.86 -4.46
C SER A 246 -27.38 -5.36 -3.92
N SER A 247 -28.29 -6.28 -3.58
CA SER A 247 -29.57 -5.96 -2.96
C SER A 247 -30.00 -7.05 -1.98
N LEU A 248 -30.76 -6.66 -0.95
CA LEU A 248 -31.34 -7.62 0.00
C LEU A 248 -32.82 -7.88 -0.32
N PRO A 249 -33.21 -9.12 -0.63
CA PRO A 249 -34.61 -9.46 -0.87
C PRO A 249 -35.48 -9.30 0.40
N ARG A 250 -36.72 -8.85 0.20
CA ARG A 250 -37.68 -8.45 1.26
C ARG A 250 -38.53 -9.63 1.77
N GLN A 251 -38.96 -9.60 3.04
CA GLN A 251 -40.15 -10.34 3.52
C GLN A 251 -41.36 -9.36 3.69
N GLY A 252 -42.52 -9.73 3.13
CA GLY A 252 -43.81 -8.98 3.22
C GLY A 252 -44.05 -7.91 2.13
N ARG A 253 -45.13 -7.10 2.24
CA ARG A 253 -45.47 -6.00 1.29
C ARG A 253 -45.13 -4.56 1.76
N ARG A 254 -44.80 -3.70 0.79
CA ARG A 254 -44.69 -2.19 0.80
C ARG A 254 -43.53 -1.49 1.55
N ARG A 255 -42.27 -1.76 1.18
CA ARG A 255 -41.10 -0.85 1.43
C ARG A 255 -40.07 -1.07 0.31
N SER A 256 -39.31 -0.03 -0.02
CA SER A 256 -38.24 -0.06 -1.03
C SER A 256 -37.14 -1.06 -0.66
N ILE A 257 -36.51 -1.68 -1.68
CA ILE A 257 -35.43 -2.66 -1.50
C ILE A 257 -34.12 -1.87 -1.30
N PRO A 258 -33.40 -2.05 -0.18
CA PRO A 258 -32.10 -1.43 -0.04
C PRO A 258 -31.12 -2.05 -1.05
N ARG A 259 -30.36 -1.18 -1.70
CA ARG A 259 -29.38 -1.46 -2.74
C ARG A 259 -28.04 -0.91 -2.30
N TRP A 260 -26.99 -1.59 -2.75
CA TRP A 260 -25.62 -1.19 -2.58
C TRP A 260 -24.94 -1.23 -3.94
N LEU A 261 -24.13 -0.21 -4.21
CA LEU A 261 -23.40 -0.08 -5.46
C LEU A 261 -21.94 0.20 -5.12
N LEU A 262 -21.06 -0.67 -5.60
CA LEU A 262 -19.62 -0.51 -5.50
C LEU A 262 -19.11 0.19 -6.74
N TRP A 263 -18.42 1.31 -6.56
CA TRP A 263 -17.84 2.13 -7.62
C TRP A 263 -16.33 2.08 -7.56
N HIS A 264 -15.65 1.96 -8.70
CA HIS A 264 -14.20 2.00 -8.82
C HIS A 264 -13.78 3.17 -9.71
N GLY A 265 -12.67 3.80 -9.38
CA GLY A 265 -11.97 4.73 -10.28
C GLY A 265 -10.76 4.07 -10.89
N ASP A 266 -10.15 4.80 -11.82
CA ASP A 266 -8.88 4.43 -12.41
C ASP A 266 -7.76 4.31 -11.37
N GLU A 267 -6.75 3.52 -11.73
CA GLU A 267 -5.48 3.58 -11.01
C GLU A 267 -4.86 4.97 -11.16
N PHE A 268 -4.21 5.43 -10.11
CA PHE A 268 -3.54 6.72 -10.13
C PHE A 268 -2.43 6.77 -11.21
N SER A 269 -2.47 7.79 -12.06
CA SER A 269 -1.39 8.08 -13.00
C SER A 269 -1.22 9.58 -13.19
N TRP A 270 0.04 10.03 -13.18
CA TRP A 270 0.41 11.39 -13.55
C TRP A 270 0.41 11.58 -15.07
N SER A 271 -0.68 11.24 -15.77
CA SER A 271 -0.81 11.40 -17.22
C SER A 271 -0.23 12.73 -17.72
N ASN A 272 0.24 12.76 -18.98
CA ASN A 272 1.01 13.90 -19.52
C ASN A 272 0.32 15.27 -19.41
N TYR A 273 -1.00 15.31 -19.19
CA TYR A 273 -1.79 16.54 -19.06
C TYR A 273 -2.03 16.98 -17.61
N GLN A 274 -1.81 16.12 -16.62
CA GLN A 274 -2.08 16.45 -15.22
C GLN A 274 -0.97 17.30 -14.63
N THR A 275 -1.33 18.47 -14.09
CA THR A 275 -0.40 19.33 -13.35
C THR A 275 -0.06 18.72 -12.00
N ILE A 276 1.23 18.56 -11.70
CA ILE A 276 1.69 18.10 -10.38
C ILE A 276 1.68 19.31 -9.43
N PRO A 277 0.87 19.32 -8.36
CA PRO A 277 0.89 20.40 -7.39
C PRO A 277 2.24 20.46 -6.68
N ARG A 278 2.70 21.68 -6.36
CA ARG A 278 4.01 21.91 -5.74
C ARG A 278 3.86 22.85 -4.54
N ASN A 279 4.65 22.59 -3.51
CA ASN A 279 4.88 23.49 -2.39
C ASN A 279 6.40 23.66 -2.26
N VAL A 280 6.94 24.79 -2.72
CA VAL A 280 8.39 25.03 -2.82
C VAL A 280 8.77 26.25 -1.97
N THR A 281 9.78 26.07 -1.15
CA THR A 281 10.46 27.12 -0.38
C THR A 281 11.94 27.02 -0.67
N ALA A 282 12.50 28.00 -1.39
CA ALA A 282 13.88 27.93 -1.85
C ALA A 282 14.55 29.30 -1.88
N LYS A 283 15.86 29.34 -1.61
CA LYS A 283 16.69 30.54 -1.83
C LYS A 283 16.95 30.79 -3.32
N PHE A 284 17.00 29.73 -4.12
CA PHE A 284 17.26 29.79 -5.56
C PHE A 284 16.13 29.15 -6.37
N ASN A 285 15.90 29.67 -7.57
CA ASN A 285 14.98 29.06 -8.51
C ASN A 285 15.66 27.86 -9.20
N LEU A 286 15.24 26.64 -8.85
CA LEU A 286 15.79 25.38 -9.36
C LEU A 286 14.81 24.70 -10.34
N GLU A 287 14.36 25.40 -11.38
CA GLU A 287 13.38 24.87 -12.37
C GLU A 287 13.81 23.54 -12.99
N LYS A 288 15.10 23.41 -13.34
CA LYS A 288 15.66 22.18 -13.90
C LYS A 288 15.51 21.00 -12.92
N LEU A 289 15.71 21.22 -11.61
CA LEU A 289 15.52 20.21 -10.58
C LEU A 289 14.05 19.82 -10.46
N ASN A 290 13.15 20.81 -10.44
CA ASN A 290 11.71 20.57 -10.40
C ASN A 290 11.28 19.69 -11.58
N LYS A 291 11.76 19.99 -12.79
CA LYS A 291 11.43 19.23 -14.00
C LYS A 291 11.92 17.78 -13.92
N VAL A 292 13.17 17.57 -13.48
CA VAL A 292 13.72 16.22 -13.30
C VAL A 292 12.90 15.41 -12.28
N LEU A 293 12.52 16.03 -11.14
CA LEU A 293 11.68 15.36 -10.13
C LEU A 293 10.32 14.97 -10.70
N GLU A 294 9.65 15.87 -11.41
CA GLU A 294 8.36 15.58 -12.02
C GLU A 294 8.44 14.48 -13.08
N ASP A 295 9.49 14.44 -13.88
CA ASP A 295 9.68 13.40 -14.88
C ASP A 295 9.83 12.02 -14.22
N TRP A 296 10.56 11.93 -13.09
CA TRP A 296 10.63 10.71 -12.29
C TRP A 296 9.28 10.35 -11.65
N MET A 297 8.55 11.34 -11.11
CA MET A 297 7.22 11.11 -10.55
C MET A 297 6.27 10.54 -11.60
N ARG A 298 6.28 11.07 -12.84
CA ARG A 298 5.47 10.56 -13.94
C ARG A 298 5.87 9.15 -14.34
N LEU A 299 7.16 8.92 -14.53
CA LEU A 299 7.70 7.63 -14.98
C LEU A 299 7.34 6.49 -14.01
N HIS A 300 7.36 6.76 -12.71
CA HIS A 300 7.09 5.75 -11.67
C HIS A 300 5.74 5.92 -10.97
N ASN A 301 4.85 6.77 -11.48
CA ASN A 301 3.57 7.12 -10.87
C ASN A 301 3.67 7.45 -9.36
N ILE A 302 4.69 8.20 -8.94
CA ILE A 302 4.97 8.49 -7.52
C ILE A 302 3.98 9.54 -6.99
N PRO A 303 3.04 9.21 -6.09
CA PRO A 303 2.01 10.17 -5.66
C PRO A 303 2.56 11.41 -4.95
N SER A 304 3.62 11.24 -4.17
CA SER A 304 4.28 12.33 -3.46
C SER A 304 5.78 12.15 -3.35
N VAL A 305 6.51 13.25 -3.54
CA VAL A 305 7.95 13.38 -3.24
C VAL A 305 8.15 14.59 -2.34
N SER A 306 8.91 14.43 -1.26
CA SER A 306 9.44 15.53 -0.45
C SER A 306 10.96 15.56 -0.54
N LEU A 307 11.55 16.71 -0.86
CA LEU A 307 12.99 16.93 -1.00
C LEU A 307 13.40 18.12 -0.12
N HIS A 308 14.50 17.96 0.62
CA HIS A 308 15.16 19.06 1.32
C HIS A 308 16.67 19.00 1.08
N VAL A 309 17.28 20.17 0.82
CA VAL A 309 18.70 20.35 0.54
C VAL A 309 19.27 21.40 1.49
N ILE A 310 20.30 21.00 2.23
CA ILE A 310 21.18 21.88 2.99
C ILE A 310 22.51 21.93 2.24
N ARG A 311 23.05 23.13 2.03
CA ARG A 311 24.38 23.33 1.45
C ARG A 311 25.16 24.30 2.33
N ASN A 312 26.40 23.96 2.64
CA ASN A 312 27.27 24.78 3.50
C ASN A 312 26.59 25.16 4.84
N ASN A 313 25.89 24.22 5.46
CA ASN A 313 25.10 24.43 6.69
C ASN A 313 23.90 25.40 6.55
N GLU A 314 23.51 25.77 5.34
CA GLU A 314 22.34 26.62 5.10
C GLU A 314 21.24 25.89 4.33
N GLU A 315 19.97 26.14 4.68
CA GLU A 315 18.82 25.62 3.93
C GLU A 315 18.80 26.27 2.53
N GLU A 316 19.00 25.46 1.49
CA GLU A 316 19.08 25.89 0.09
C GLU A 316 17.72 25.76 -0.59
N TYR A 317 17.08 24.59 -0.41
CA TYR A 317 15.87 24.22 -1.13
C TYR A 317 15.03 23.24 -0.31
N SER A 318 13.72 23.47 -0.25
CA SER A 318 12.74 22.56 0.35
C SER A 318 11.51 22.50 -0.54
N ALA A 319 11.10 21.31 -0.94
CA ALA A 319 9.88 21.17 -1.75
C ALA A 319 9.13 19.88 -1.45
N ALA A 320 7.82 19.95 -1.62
CA ALA A 320 6.95 18.80 -1.74
C ALA A 320 6.17 18.87 -3.04
N PHE A 321 6.06 17.74 -3.72
CA PHE A 321 5.37 17.57 -4.99
C PHE A 321 4.27 16.54 -4.83
N GLY A 322 3.13 16.76 -5.49
CA GLY A 322 2.05 15.79 -5.54
C GLY A 322 1.11 15.85 -4.33
N PHE A 323 0.58 14.68 -3.95
CA PHE A 323 -0.49 14.57 -2.96
C PHE A 323 -0.07 13.71 -1.78
N SER A 324 -0.23 14.23 -0.56
CA SER A 324 -0.09 13.41 0.65
C SER A 324 -1.19 12.36 0.74
N ASP A 325 -2.37 12.68 0.21
CA ASP A 325 -3.47 11.74 -0.01
C ASP A 325 -4.14 11.99 -1.37
N ILE A 326 -4.05 11.03 -2.28
CA ILE A 326 -4.64 11.13 -3.63
C ILE A 326 -6.16 10.92 -3.65
N LEU A 327 -6.72 10.21 -2.66
CA LEU A 327 -8.13 9.84 -2.63
C LEU A 327 -8.98 11.09 -2.35
N ILE A 328 -8.55 11.87 -1.36
CA ILE A 328 -9.20 13.12 -0.94
C ILE A 328 -8.47 14.38 -1.43
N ASN A 329 -7.50 14.23 -2.33
CA ASN A 329 -6.77 15.31 -3.02
C ASN A 329 -6.05 16.30 -2.07
N ILE A 330 -5.49 15.83 -0.94
CA ILE A 330 -4.68 16.68 -0.06
C ILE A 330 -3.30 16.88 -0.70
N ARG A 331 -2.94 18.13 -0.98
CA ARG A 331 -1.63 18.48 -1.54
C ARG A 331 -0.52 18.19 -0.53
N ALA A 332 0.56 17.57 -1.00
CA ALA A 332 1.76 17.41 -0.20
C ALA A 332 2.38 18.78 0.10
N THR A 333 2.90 18.93 1.32
CA THR A 333 3.62 20.12 1.78
C THR A 333 4.93 19.70 2.44
N THR A 334 5.87 20.65 2.58
CA THR A 334 7.16 20.38 3.25
C THR A 334 7.03 20.03 4.74
N LEU A 335 5.82 20.14 5.31
CA LEU A 335 5.51 19.83 6.71
C LEU A 335 4.96 18.41 6.91
N HIS A 336 4.58 17.72 5.84
CA HIS A 336 4.13 16.33 5.95
C HIS A 336 5.29 15.41 6.31
N ARG A 337 5.03 14.49 7.25
CA ARG A 337 5.96 13.44 7.68
C ARG A 337 5.81 12.20 6.82
N TYR A 338 6.91 11.46 6.70
CA TYR A 338 6.99 10.15 6.07
C TYR A 338 7.77 9.23 6.98
N ARG A 339 7.42 7.95 6.97
CA ARG A 339 8.23 6.88 7.56
C ARG A 339 9.53 6.76 6.78
N ILE A 340 10.64 6.97 7.47
CA ILE A 340 11.98 7.01 6.86
C ILE A 340 12.64 5.63 6.79
N ALA A 341 11.91 4.59 7.21
CA ALA A 341 12.36 3.21 7.08
C ALA A 341 13.76 3.02 7.69
N SER A 342 14.63 2.27 7.02
CA SER A 342 15.97 1.95 7.53
C SER A 342 16.91 3.15 7.69
N VAL A 343 16.57 4.35 7.23
CA VAL A 343 17.30 5.57 7.61
C VAL A 343 17.30 5.78 9.14
N SER A 344 16.29 5.22 9.83
CA SER A 344 16.22 5.12 11.29
C SER A 344 17.49 4.54 11.95
N LYS A 345 18.19 3.64 11.26
CA LYS A 345 19.41 2.99 11.78
C LYS A 345 20.54 3.98 12.04
N VAL A 346 20.61 5.04 11.24
CA VAL A 346 21.59 6.12 11.44
C VAL A 346 21.36 6.79 12.79
N ILE A 347 20.09 7.04 13.15
CA ILE A 347 19.69 7.67 14.42
C ILE A 347 20.03 6.75 15.59
N THR A 348 19.72 5.46 15.48
CA THR A 348 20.08 4.46 16.49
C THR A 348 21.60 4.35 16.66
N ALA A 349 22.36 4.35 15.57
CA ALA A 349 23.81 4.32 15.61
C ALA A 349 24.39 5.57 16.29
N MET A 350 23.83 6.75 16.03
CA MET A 350 24.17 7.98 16.76
C MET A 350 23.89 7.81 18.25
N GLY A 351 22.70 7.34 18.64
CA GLY A 351 22.36 7.08 20.05
C GLY A 351 23.31 6.09 20.73
N ILE A 352 23.75 5.03 20.04
CA ILE A 352 24.77 4.11 20.55
C ILE A 352 26.12 4.83 20.70
N SER A 353 26.52 5.66 19.74
CA SER A 353 27.76 6.44 19.84
C SER A 353 27.74 7.38 21.06
N GLU A 354 26.61 8.02 21.35
CA GLU A 354 26.42 8.86 22.54
C GLU A 354 26.59 8.07 23.83
N ILE A 355 25.80 7.00 23.99
CA ILE A 355 25.72 6.29 25.26
C ILE A 355 27.04 5.59 25.62
N PHE A 356 27.77 5.10 24.61
CA PHE A 356 29.10 4.50 24.79
C PHE A 356 30.20 5.54 24.99
N SER A 357 30.04 6.77 24.47
CA SER A 357 30.99 7.85 24.78
C SER A 357 30.84 8.36 26.23
N SER A 358 29.64 8.23 26.82
CA SER A 358 29.34 8.66 28.18
C SER A 358 29.39 7.55 29.24
N SER A 359 29.47 6.28 28.84
CA SER A 359 29.49 5.14 29.76
C SER A 359 30.88 4.53 29.89
N ASN A 360 31.11 3.78 30.97
CA ASN A 360 32.33 3.00 31.17
C ASN A 360 32.26 1.61 30.47
N THR A 361 31.32 1.41 29.55
CA THR A 361 31.10 0.13 28.86
C THR A 361 31.81 0.14 27.50
N ASP A 362 32.52 -0.95 27.17
CA ASP A 362 33.20 -1.11 25.88
C ASP A 362 32.21 -1.58 24.80
N ILE A 363 32.34 -1.09 23.57
CA ILE A 363 31.56 -1.56 22.41
C ILE A 363 31.79 -3.06 22.10
N LEU A 364 32.89 -3.62 22.57
CA LEU A 364 33.21 -5.04 22.49
C LEU A 364 32.58 -5.87 23.61
N THR A 365 31.91 -5.24 24.59
CA THR A 365 31.17 -5.95 25.63
C THR A 365 30.13 -6.89 24.99
N PRO A 366 30.06 -8.16 25.43
CA PRO A 366 29.06 -9.10 24.94
C PRO A 366 27.63 -8.59 25.14
N ILE A 367 26.73 -8.97 24.22
CA ILE A 367 25.31 -8.66 24.36
C ILE A 367 24.66 -9.59 25.39
N PHE A 368 25.06 -10.86 25.43
CA PHE A 368 24.43 -11.91 26.24
C PHE A 368 25.45 -12.59 27.17
N GLY A 369 24.95 -13.32 28.17
CA GLY A 369 25.76 -14.09 29.13
C GLY A 369 25.94 -13.37 30.46
N ALA A 370 26.68 -13.97 31.39
CA ALA A 370 26.80 -13.52 32.79
C ALA A 370 27.43 -12.12 32.98
N ASN A 371 28.02 -11.54 31.94
CA ASN A 371 28.54 -10.17 31.91
C ASN A 371 28.04 -9.41 30.67
N GLY A 372 26.95 -9.90 30.05
CA GLY A 372 26.39 -9.30 28.85
C GLY A 372 25.50 -8.12 29.19
N ILE A 373 25.42 -7.13 28.29
CA ILE A 373 24.57 -5.95 28.52
C ILE A 373 23.10 -6.37 28.74
N LEU A 374 22.61 -7.33 27.96
CA LEU A 374 21.24 -7.84 27.99
C LEU A 374 21.17 -9.25 28.62
N GLU A 375 21.89 -9.47 29.72
CA GLU A 375 21.93 -10.75 30.44
C GLU A 375 20.56 -11.28 30.88
N ASP A 376 19.61 -10.38 31.13
CA ASP A 376 18.26 -10.66 31.63
C ASP A 376 17.20 -10.79 30.52
N LEU A 377 17.56 -10.62 29.24
CA LEU A 377 16.60 -10.69 28.14
C LEU A 377 16.06 -12.11 27.93
N CYS A 378 16.96 -13.08 27.76
CA CYS A 378 16.70 -14.52 27.78
C CYS A 378 17.99 -15.34 27.68
N ASN A 379 17.90 -16.64 27.99
CA ASN A 379 18.91 -17.63 27.60
C ASN A 379 18.77 -17.98 26.12
N PRO A 380 19.76 -17.65 25.26
CA PRO A 380 19.68 -17.92 23.84
C PRO A 380 19.98 -19.40 23.53
N CYS A 381 19.45 -19.93 22.44
CA CYS A 381 19.48 -21.38 22.14
C CYS A 381 20.83 -21.92 21.67
N HIS A 382 21.82 -21.06 21.42
CA HIS A 382 23.08 -21.45 20.80
C HIS A 382 24.29 -20.72 21.40
N PRO A 383 25.41 -21.40 21.68
CA PRO A 383 26.57 -20.82 22.37
C PRO A 383 27.25 -19.68 21.59
N LEU A 384 27.13 -19.64 20.27
CA LEU A 384 27.70 -18.54 19.46
C LEU A 384 27.06 -17.18 19.76
N PHE A 385 25.84 -17.14 20.32
CA PHE A 385 25.21 -15.88 20.69
C PHE A 385 25.98 -15.13 21.77
N TYR A 386 26.63 -15.84 22.70
CA TYR A 386 27.48 -15.23 23.73
C TYR A 386 28.74 -14.54 23.18
N ARG A 387 29.03 -14.69 21.87
CA ARG A 387 30.13 -14.00 21.17
C ARG A 387 29.68 -12.73 20.43
N ILE A 388 28.37 -12.45 20.38
CA ILE A 388 27.86 -11.21 19.78
C ILE A 388 28.15 -10.05 20.73
N ASN A 389 28.65 -8.94 20.19
CA ASN A 389 28.87 -7.67 20.88
C ASN A 389 28.18 -6.53 20.10
N VAL A 390 28.21 -5.31 20.63
CA VAL A 390 27.55 -4.14 20.03
C VAL A 390 28.10 -3.83 18.63
N LEU A 391 29.40 -4.01 18.43
CA LEU A 391 30.04 -3.83 17.13
C LEU A 391 29.45 -4.76 16.06
N HIS A 392 29.28 -6.05 16.38
CA HIS A 392 28.68 -7.01 15.46
C HIS A 392 27.25 -6.64 15.05
N LEU A 393 26.48 -6.02 15.95
CA LEU A 393 25.11 -5.58 15.65
C LEU A 393 25.11 -4.37 14.70
N LEU A 394 25.95 -3.36 14.97
CA LEU A 394 26.08 -2.14 14.15
C LEU A 394 26.58 -2.43 12.74
N GLU A 395 27.43 -3.44 12.57
CA GLU A 395 28.04 -3.81 11.29
C GLU A 395 27.25 -4.89 10.52
N HIS A 396 26.09 -5.31 11.05
CA HIS A 396 25.33 -6.44 10.52
C HIS A 396 26.19 -7.71 10.37
N SER A 397 27.07 -7.99 11.32
CA SER A 397 27.98 -9.14 11.30
C SER A 397 27.72 -10.13 12.43
N SER A 398 26.55 -10.10 13.05
CA SER A 398 26.14 -11.03 14.13
C SER A 398 26.00 -12.49 13.68
N GLY A 399 25.96 -12.74 12.37
CA GLY A 399 25.79 -14.08 11.79
C GLY A 399 24.39 -14.67 11.91
N SER A 400 23.41 -13.87 12.31
CA SER A 400 22.06 -14.33 12.65
C SER A 400 20.94 -13.43 12.10
N TRP A 401 19.72 -13.96 12.08
CA TRP A 401 18.46 -13.26 11.79
C TRP A 401 18.47 -12.42 10.51
N PRO A 402 18.68 -13.05 9.33
CA PRO A 402 18.66 -12.31 8.08
C PRO A 402 17.29 -11.67 7.86
N HIS A 403 17.29 -10.44 7.34
CA HIS A 403 16.05 -9.73 6.96
C HIS A 403 15.16 -10.53 6.00
N THR A 404 15.72 -11.45 5.21
CA THR A 404 14.96 -12.33 4.31
C THR A 404 13.96 -13.25 5.04
N LYS A 405 14.19 -13.56 6.32
CA LYS A 405 13.27 -14.35 7.15
C LYS A 405 12.08 -13.54 7.68
N LYS A 406 12.15 -12.21 7.66
CA LYS A 406 11.02 -11.30 7.93
C LYS A 406 10.36 -11.49 9.31
N PHE A 407 11.09 -11.94 10.33
CA PHE A 407 10.55 -12.18 11.69
C PHE A 407 9.86 -10.94 12.27
N GLU A 408 10.45 -9.77 12.04
CA GLU A 408 9.98 -8.47 12.52
C GLU A 408 8.65 -8.00 11.88
N PHE A 409 8.15 -8.73 10.89
CA PHE A 409 6.89 -8.47 10.20
C PHE A 409 5.80 -9.47 10.55
N ASP A 410 6.08 -10.43 11.42
CA ASP A 410 5.06 -11.35 11.92
C ASP A 410 4.17 -10.62 12.94
N GLN A 411 2.86 -10.73 12.73
CA GLN A 411 1.85 -10.07 13.55
C GLN A 411 1.61 -10.76 14.90
N GLN A 412 2.20 -11.94 15.13
CA GLN A 412 2.03 -12.66 16.40
C GLN A 412 2.69 -11.94 17.59
N TYR A 413 3.71 -11.11 17.36
CA TYR A 413 4.47 -10.47 18.43
C TYR A 413 3.83 -9.17 18.90
N GLN A 414 3.61 -9.06 20.21
CA GLN A 414 2.98 -7.90 20.84
C GLN A 414 3.95 -6.72 21.01
N ASN A 415 5.23 -7.02 21.25
CA ASN A 415 6.30 -6.05 21.43
C ASN A 415 7.65 -6.64 20.99
N GLN A 416 8.69 -5.82 20.98
CA GLN A 416 10.01 -6.22 20.51
C GLN A 416 10.66 -7.25 21.44
N THR A 417 10.40 -7.21 22.75
CA THR A 417 10.96 -8.17 23.70
C THR A 417 10.45 -9.57 23.41
N ASP A 418 9.16 -9.71 23.09
CA ASP A 418 8.56 -11.00 22.70
C ASP A 418 9.17 -11.54 21.39
N LEU A 419 9.29 -10.67 20.38
CA LEU A 419 10.00 -10.98 19.13
C LEU A 419 11.44 -11.45 19.41
N LEU A 420 12.20 -10.67 20.18
CA LEU A 420 13.60 -10.95 20.49
C LEU A 420 13.76 -12.29 21.23
N ARG A 421 12.90 -12.59 22.22
CA ARG A 421 12.93 -13.86 22.94
C ARG A 421 12.66 -15.04 22.00
N HIS A 422 11.70 -14.91 21.10
CA HIS A 422 11.41 -15.97 20.13
C HIS A 422 12.61 -16.21 19.19
N VAL A 423 13.13 -15.16 18.54
CA VAL A 423 14.25 -15.33 17.61
C VAL A 423 15.55 -15.79 18.30
N LEU A 424 15.76 -15.47 19.58
CA LEU A 424 16.91 -15.93 20.34
C LEU A 424 16.79 -17.40 20.79
N ARG A 425 15.57 -17.90 21.02
CA ARG A 425 15.29 -19.28 21.46
C ARG A 425 15.12 -20.27 20.31
N ASP A 426 14.66 -19.80 19.16
CA ASP A 426 14.20 -20.71 18.10
C ASP A 426 15.03 -20.62 16.81
N GLN A 427 15.88 -19.60 16.66
CA GLN A 427 16.61 -19.34 15.42
C GLN A 427 18.13 -19.30 15.65
N PRO A 428 18.86 -20.41 15.50
CA PRO A 428 20.31 -20.43 15.71
C PRO A 428 21.07 -19.59 14.66
N PRO A 429 22.30 -19.13 14.96
CA PRO A 429 23.16 -18.42 14.01
C PRO A 429 23.45 -19.25 12.75
N LEU A 430 23.51 -18.58 11.60
CA LEU A 430 23.92 -19.19 10.33
C LEU A 430 25.44 -19.36 10.23
N PHE A 431 26.19 -18.47 10.89
CA PHE A 431 27.65 -18.49 10.94
C PHE A 431 28.18 -17.71 12.16
N PRO A 432 29.46 -17.86 12.55
CA PRO A 432 30.03 -17.14 13.68
C PRO A 432 29.99 -15.59 13.54
N PRO A 433 29.76 -14.85 14.65
CA PRO A 433 29.82 -13.38 14.63
C PRO A 433 31.17 -12.86 14.11
N GLY A 434 31.14 -11.77 13.35
CA GLY A 434 32.31 -11.12 12.76
C GLY A 434 32.81 -11.78 11.46
N GLN A 435 32.21 -12.89 10.99
CA GLN A 435 32.73 -13.59 9.81
C GLN A 435 32.27 -12.98 8.47
N ARG A 436 31.00 -12.54 8.38
CA ARG A 436 30.40 -12.02 7.13
C ARG A 436 29.34 -10.98 7.45
N HIS A 437 29.06 -10.10 6.48
CA HIS A 437 27.95 -9.17 6.56
C HIS A 437 26.62 -9.85 6.17
N LEU A 438 25.61 -9.72 7.03
CA LEU A 438 24.24 -10.18 6.85
C LEU A 438 23.26 -9.15 7.44
N TYR A 439 22.62 -8.38 6.57
CA TYR A 439 21.69 -7.32 6.98
C TYR A 439 20.55 -7.87 7.85
N SER A 440 20.36 -7.27 9.02
CA SER A 440 19.40 -7.72 10.04
C SER A 440 18.73 -6.54 10.74
N ASN A 441 17.40 -6.51 10.72
CA ASN A 441 16.62 -5.59 11.54
C ASN A 441 16.65 -5.99 13.02
N ILE A 442 16.64 -7.29 13.31
CA ILE A 442 16.73 -7.83 14.69
C ILE A 442 17.97 -7.30 15.41
N GLY A 443 19.11 -7.23 14.72
CA GLY A 443 20.33 -6.68 15.30
C GLY A 443 20.18 -5.22 15.76
N TYR A 444 19.43 -4.41 15.02
CA TYR A 444 19.15 -3.02 15.41
C TYR A 444 18.10 -2.91 16.50
N ILE A 445 17.09 -3.79 16.51
CA ILE A 445 16.13 -3.89 17.61
C ILE A 445 16.84 -4.23 18.93
N LEU A 446 17.84 -5.11 18.90
CA LEU A 446 18.73 -5.36 20.05
C LEU A 446 19.51 -4.11 20.48
N LEU A 447 20.00 -3.30 19.54
CA LEU A 447 20.66 -2.02 19.86
C LEU A 447 19.70 -1.04 20.55
N GLY A 448 18.42 -1.03 20.17
CA GLY A 448 17.38 -0.29 20.88
C GLY A 448 17.28 -0.70 22.36
N ARG A 449 17.30 -2.01 22.64
CA ARG A 449 17.30 -2.54 24.01
C ARG A 449 18.60 -2.27 24.78
N VAL A 450 19.75 -2.25 24.09
CA VAL A 450 21.04 -1.82 24.69
C VAL A 450 20.94 -0.38 25.19
N ILE A 451 20.39 0.52 24.38
CA ILE A 451 20.17 1.92 24.78
C ILE A 451 19.30 1.98 26.04
N GLU A 452 18.19 1.25 26.08
CA GLU A 452 17.28 1.26 27.23
C GLU A 452 17.94 0.74 28.51
N LYS A 453 18.67 -0.38 28.40
CA LYS A 453 19.34 -1.00 29.54
C LYS A 453 20.37 -0.05 30.18
N LEU A 454 21.17 0.61 29.36
CA LEU A 454 22.25 1.49 29.80
C LEU A 454 21.75 2.87 30.24
N SER A 455 20.72 3.41 29.58
CA SER A 455 20.19 4.76 29.88
C SER A 455 19.13 4.77 30.98
N LYS A 456 18.46 3.63 31.23
CA LYS A 456 17.25 3.53 32.05
C LYS A 456 16.06 4.34 31.53
N MET A 457 16.12 4.79 30.28
CA MET A 457 15.04 5.47 29.56
C MET A 457 14.47 4.53 28.50
N SER A 458 13.25 4.78 28.01
CA SER A 458 12.80 4.08 26.79
C SER A 458 13.66 4.48 25.58
N TYR A 459 13.73 3.63 24.55
CA TYR A 459 14.52 3.93 23.34
C TYR A 459 14.08 5.27 22.71
N GLU A 460 12.77 5.48 22.56
CA GLU A 460 12.23 6.70 21.97
C GLU A 460 12.59 7.92 22.81
N GLU A 461 12.43 7.86 24.13
CA GLU A 461 12.73 8.97 25.03
C GLU A 461 14.22 9.35 25.03
N TYR A 462 15.11 8.36 25.03
CA TYR A 462 16.56 8.60 24.97
C TYR A 462 16.95 9.27 23.65
N ILE A 463 16.48 8.76 22.52
CA ILE A 463 16.78 9.33 21.20
C ILE A 463 16.21 10.73 21.05
N GLN A 464 14.98 10.95 21.54
CA GLN A 464 14.37 12.28 21.56
C GLN A 464 15.22 13.28 22.33
N THR A 465 15.68 12.90 23.52
CA THR A 465 16.39 13.79 24.43
C THR A 465 17.82 14.06 23.97
N THR A 466 18.53 13.01 23.55
CA THR A 466 19.96 13.08 23.26
C THR A 466 20.25 13.52 21.82
N ILE A 467 19.42 13.12 20.86
CA ILE A 467 19.67 13.35 19.42
C ILE A 467 18.69 14.37 18.83
N LEU A 468 17.38 14.15 18.95
CA LEU A 468 16.41 14.87 18.11
C LEU A 468 16.06 16.27 18.61
N LYS A 469 15.71 16.44 19.89
CA LYS A 469 15.34 17.73 20.48
C LYS A 469 16.46 18.77 20.38
N PRO A 470 17.76 18.45 20.62
CA PRO A 470 18.85 19.40 20.43
C PRO A 470 18.97 19.92 18.98
N LEU A 471 18.47 19.17 18.00
CA LEU A 471 18.43 19.55 16.58
C LEU A 471 17.11 20.23 16.18
N GLY A 472 16.19 20.45 17.14
CA GLY A 472 14.86 20.99 16.88
C GLY A 472 14.00 20.07 16.02
N ILE A 473 14.23 18.76 16.09
CA ILE A 473 13.50 17.74 15.32
C ILE A 473 12.36 17.20 16.17
N ASN A 474 11.16 17.14 15.59
CA ASN A 474 9.98 16.56 16.21
C ASN A 474 9.54 15.35 15.40
N ALA A 475 10.34 14.27 15.46
CA ALA A 475 9.99 12.98 14.89
C ALA A 475 9.18 12.17 15.88
N THR A 476 8.50 11.13 15.41
CA THR A 476 7.84 10.14 16.26
C THR A 476 8.05 8.76 15.68
N ILE A 477 8.05 7.72 16.51
CA ILE A 477 7.90 6.36 15.97
C ILE A 477 6.50 6.26 15.37
N GLY A 478 6.41 5.81 14.12
CA GLY A 478 5.17 5.77 13.35
C GLY A 478 4.07 5.04 14.12
N LYS A 479 2.94 5.73 14.33
CA LYS A 479 1.65 5.17 14.73
C LYS A 479 0.64 5.51 13.63
N GLU A 480 -0.49 4.82 13.55
CA GLU A 480 -1.60 5.29 12.71
C GLU A 480 -1.98 6.71 13.16
N GLY A 481 -1.83 7.72 12.30
CA GLY A 481 -1.99 9.11 12.72
C GLY A 481 -2.21 10.06 11.55
N ASP A 482 -3.30 10.82 11.67
CA ASP A 482 -3.70 12.04 10.95
C ASP A 482 -3.04 12.31 9.59
N ALA A 483 -3.81 12.12 8.50
CA ALA A 483 -3.40 12.41 7.12
C ALA A 483 -2.97 13.88 6.89
N ASN A 484 -3.32 14.79 7.81
CA ASN A 484 -2.84 16.18 7.78
C ASN A 484 -1.40 16.35 8.30
N LYS A 485 -0.83 15.31 8.92
CA LYS A 485 0.51 15.33 9.53
C LYS A 485 1.43 14.28 8.91
N GLU A 486 0.91 13.09 8.59
CA GLU A 486 1.65 12.01 7.93
C GLU A 486 0.98 11.67 6.60
N VAL A 487 1.78 11.37 5.58
CA VAL A 487 1.24 10.97 4.27
C VAL A 487 0.50 9.63 4.30
N THR A 488 -0.46 9.46 3.39
CA THR A 488 -1.02 8.15 3.08
C THR A 488 -0.02 7.37 2.22
N TYR A 489 0.22 6.10 2.58
CA TYR A 489 1.21 5.26 1.91
C TYR A 489 0.60 4.30 0.89
N TYR A 490 1.27 4.14 -0.25
CA TYR A 490 0.80 3.35 -1.40
C TYR A 490 1.84 2.30 -1.84
N SER A 491 1.43 1.12 -2.31
CA SER A 491 2.38 0.08 -2.74
C SER A 491 1.96 -0.58 -4.04
N HIS A 492 2.90 -0.74 -4.97
CA HIS A 492 2.68 -1.53 -6.19
C HIS A 492 2.68 -3.04 -5.94
N ASP A 493 3.40 -3.49 -4.90
CA ASP A 493 3.72 -4.90 -4.68
C ASP A 493 2.88 -5.58 -3.60
N ASN A 494 1.66 -5.09 -3.38
CA ASN A 494 0.74 -5.63 -2.39
C ASN A 494 1.34 -5.73 -0.96
N ALA A 495 2.27 -4.87 -0.56
CA ALA A 495 2.67 -4.73 0.85
C ALA A 495 1.97 -3.54 1.51
N ASN A 496 1.56 -3.70 2.78
CA ASN A 496 0.73 -2.73 3.47
C ASN A 496 1.60 -2.00 4.48
N ALA A 497 1.72 -0.69 4.32
CA ALA A 497 2.45 0.15 5.28
C ALA A 497 1.92 -0.01 6.72
N TYR A 498 0.63 -0.27 6.90
CA TYR A 498 -0.04 -0.22 8.20
C TYR A 498 -0.19 -1.59 8.87
N THR A 499 -0.41 -2.67 8.11
CA THR A 499 -0.51 -4.03 8.69
C THR A 499 0.64 -4.94 8.38
N SER A 500 1.31 -4.78 7.23
CA SER A 500 2.41 -5.69 6.94
C SER A 500 3.53 -5.40 7.92
N TRP A 501 3.83 -4.13 8.18
CA TRP A 501 5.05 -3.74 8.88
C TRP A 501 4.74 -2.86 10.08
N ASN A 502 4.80 -3.47 11.27
CA ASN A 502 4.55 -2.76 12.52
C ASN A 502 5.77 -1.88 12.86
N THR A 503 5.64 -0.57 12.61
CA THR A 503 6.66 0.44 12.91
C THR A 503 7.01 0.53 14.38
N THR A 504 6.09 0.13 15.27
CA THR A 504 6.39 0.00 16.70
C THR A 504 7.39 -1.13 16.90
N ILE A 505 7.11 -2.34 16.39
CA ILE A 505 8.05 -3.48 16.49
C ILE A 505 9.41 -3.17 15.85
N LEU A 506 9.41 -2.46 14.73
CA LEU A 506 10.63 -2.06 14.05
C LEU A 506 11.43 -0.95 14.76
N ASP A 507 10.81 -0.17 15.65
CA ASP A 507 11.37 0.95 16.42
C ASP A 507 12.70 1.54 15.91
N SER A 508 13.80 1.07 16.48
CA SER A 508 15.19 1.43 16.31
C SER A 508 15.82 0.95 15.00
N ALA A 509 15.21 -0.03 14.34
CA ALA A 509 15.62 -0.50 13.03
C ALA A 509 14.97 0.28 11.88
N ALA A 510 13.69 0.66 12.00
CA ALA A 510 12.97 1.31 10.90
C ALA A 510 11.70 2.11 11.27
N GLY A 511 11.49 2.43 12.55
CA GLY A 511 10.21 2.95 13.05
C GLY A 511 10.00 4.47 12.93
N TRP A 512 11.02 5.29 12.68
CA TRP A 512 10.88 6.75 12.73
C TRP A 512 10.07 7.33 11.56
N SER A 513 9.24 8.33 11.85
CA SER A 513 8.48 9.15 10.92
C SER A 513 8.85 10.63 11.11
N MET A 514 9.25 11.31 10.03
CA MET A 514 9.71 12.71 10.04
C MET A 514 9.64 13.36 8.65
N THR A 515 9.93 14.66 8.58
CA THR A 515 10.00 15.44 7.33
C THR A 515 11.36 15.28 6.63
N ALA A 516 11.43 15.60 5.33
CA ALA A 516 12.67 15.57 4.57
C ALA A 516 13.73 16.54 5.13
N LYS A 517 13.27 17.67 5.68
CA LYS A 517 14.08 18.66 6.37
C LYS A 517 14.77 18.09 7.60
N GLU A 518 14.05 17.32 8.41
CA GLU A 518 14.60 16.70 9.62
C GLU A 518 15.64 15.63 9.27
N VAL A 519 15.39 14.82 8.23
CA VAL A 519 16.40 13.87 7.71
C VAL A 519 17.68 14.60 7.28
N ALA A 520 17.57 15.65 6.47
CA ALA A 520 18.73 16.43 6.03
C ALA A 520 19.50 17.04 7.22
N ARG A 521 18.80 17.52 8.26
CA ARG A 521 19.41 18.05 9.48
C ARG A 521 20.19 17.00 10.27
N ILE A 522 19.69 15.76 10.36
CA ILE A 522 20.41 14.64 10.99
C ILE A 522 21.71 14.38 10.26
N PHE A 523 21.66 14.30 8.92
CA PHE A 523 22.85 14.08 8.10
C PHE A 523 23.83 15.27 8.19
N ASN A 524 23.33 16.49 8.28
CA ASN A 524 24.17 17.68 8.46
C ASN A 524 24.88 17.65 9.83
N TYR A 525 24.16 17.28 10.88
CA TYR A 525 24.75 17.16 12.20
C TYR A 525 25.78 16.03 12.28
N LEU A 526 25.49 14.89 11.65
CA LEU A 526 26.44 13.78 11.51
C LEU A 526 27.70 14.25 10.78
N GLU A 527 27.57 14.88 9.63
CA GLU A 527 28.69 15.38 8.82
C GLU A 527 29.62 16.29 9.62
N ASN A 528 29.06 17.28 10.33
CA ASN A 528 29.83 18.24 11.12
C ASN A 528 30.54 17.62 12.32
N ASN A 529 30.09 16.45 12.79
CA ASN A 529 30.64 15.76 13.97
C ASN A 529 31.33 14.42 13.64
N LYS A 530 31.41 14.04 12.36
CA LYS A 530 31.89 12.72 11.93
C LYS A 530 33.34 12.44 12.28
N LEU A 531 34.19 13.46 12.41
CA LEU A 531 35.59 13.29 12.80
C LEU A 531 35.83 13.36 14.31
N ARG A 532 34.80 13.75 15.08
CA ARG A 532 34.86 13.85 16.54
C ARG A 532 33.97 12.78 17.17
N LYS A 533 32.72 13.14 17.43
CA LYS A 533 31.74 12.35 18.18
C LYS A 533 31.29 11.09 17.44
N TYR A 534 31.24 11.14 16.11
CA TYR A 534 30.65 10.08 15.28
C TYR A 534 31.67 9.37 14.41
N ARG A 535 32.95 9.40 14.80
CA ARG A 535 34.04 8.74 14.07
C ARG A 535 33.78 7.26 13.84
N TRP A 536 33.18 6.58 14.81
CA TRP A 536 32.86 5.16 14.70
C TRP A 536 31.80 4.85 13.65
N ILE A 537 30.81 5.73 13.47
CA ILE A 537 29.73 5.52 12.49
C ILE A 537 30.29 5.43 11.08
N ILE A 538 31.27 6.28 10.76
CA ILE A 538 31.90 6.35 9.43
C ILE A 538 33.06 5.37 9.25
N THR A 539 33.43 4.61 10.28
CA THR A 539 34.48 3.58 10.15
C THR A 539 33.92 2.38 9.38
N PRO A 540 34.54 1.96 8.27
CA PRO A 540 34.11 0.79 7.52
C PRO A 540 34.09 -0.48 8.39
N SER A 541 33.09 -1.32 8.17
CA SER A 541 33.05 -2.67 8.74
C SER A 541 34.18 -3.52 8.20
N LEU A 542 34.75 -4.38 9.06
CA LEU A 542 35.77 -5.35 8.68
C LEU A 542 35.30 -6.39 7.66
N VAL A 543 33.98 -6.63 7.58
CA VAL A 543 33.38 -7.63 6.67
C VAL A 543 32.64 -7.00 5.49
N ARG A 544 32.48 -5.68 5.47
CA ARG A 544 31.84 -4.95 4.38
C ARG A 544 32.36 -3.51 4.29
N TRP A 545 33.30 -3.27 3.38
CA TRP A 545 33.97 -1.99 3.22
C TRP A 545 33.03 -0.82 2.87
N ASN A 546 31.90 -1.06 2.21
CA ASN A 546 30.91 -0.03 1.83
C ASN A 546 29.79 0.15 2.86
N TYR A 547 29.97 -0.35 4.09
CA TYR A 547 29.03 -0.16 5.20
C TYR A 547 29.82 0.18 6.45
N GLY A 548 29.47 1.30 7.07
CA GLY A 548 29.98 1.71 8.38
C GLY A 548 29.18 1.05 9.50
N ARG A 549 29.05 1.74 10.62
CA ARG A 549 28.28 1.28 11.78
C ARG A 549 26.89 1.90 11.79
N GLY A 550 26.07 1.52 10.81
CA GLY A 550 24.71 2.05 10.60
C GLY A 550 24.57 3.11 9.53
N ILE A 551 25.56 3.23 8.65
CA ILE A 551 25.51 4.11 7.48
C ILE A 551 26.20 3.43 6.29
N GLN A 552 25.73 3.69 5.08
CA GLN A 552 26.38 3.24 3.85
C GLN A 552 27.49 4.23 3.47
N LEU A 553 28.60 3.68 2.97
CA LEU A 553 29.78 4.44 2.56
C LEU A 553 29.92 4.35 1.05
N GLY A 554 29.74 5.48 0.36
CA GLY A 554 29.95 5.59 -1.07
C GLY A 554 31.43 5.55 -1.44
N THR A 555 31.73 5.08 -2.65
CA THR A 555 33.09 5.05 -3.20
C THR A 555 33.70 6.44 -3.38
N ASP A 556 32.86 7.46 -3.49
CA ASP A 556 33.20 8.89 -3.59
C ASP A 556 33.33 9.59 -2.22
N GLY A 557 33.24 8.82 -1.13
CA GLY A 557 33.26 9.36 0.23
C GLY A 557 31.91 9.94 0.67
N SER A 558 30.85 9.76 -0.11
CA SER A 558 29.49 10.10 0.31
C SER A 558 29.03 9.20 1.47
N LEU A 559 28.25 9.77 2.37
CA LEU A 559 27.60 9.07 3.47
C LEU A 559 26.11 9.05 3.19
N TYR A 560 25.49 7.87 3.17
CA TYR A 560 24.06 7.78 2.91
C TYR A 560 23.43 6.59 3.59
N HIS A 561 22.11 6.60 3.71
CA HIS A 561 21.37 5.39 4.03
C HIS A 561 20.07 5.40 3.25
N ILE A 562 19.75 4.29 2.61
CA ILE A 562 18.47 4.08 1.94
C ILE A 562 17.48 3.42 2.88
N GLY A 563 16.22 3.81 2.77
CA GLY A 563 15.11 3.27 3.52
C GLY A 563 14.04 2.78 2.57
N SER A 564 13.55 1.57 2.77
CA SER A 564 12.38 1.05 2.04
C SER A 564 11.48 0.36 3.05
N LEU A 565 10.27 0.90 3.24
CA LEU A 565 9.16 0.18 3.85
C LEU A 565 8.03 -0.07 2.85
N ALA A 566 7.12 -0.98 3.16
CA ALA A 566 5.84 -1.07 2.46
C ALA A 566 5.24 0.32 2.43
N GLY A 567 4.97 0.83 1.23
CA GLY A 567 4.38 2.15 1.10
C GLY A 567 5.32 3.34 1.09
N THR A 568 6.64 3.21 1.31
CA THR A 568 7.55 4.36 1.39
C THR A 568 8.98 4.00 1.00
N GLU A 569 9.65 4.91 0.31
CA GLU A 569 11.10 4.91 0.19
C GLU A 569 11.69 6.26 0.58
N ALA A 570 12.87 6.19 1.17
CA ALA A 570 13.58 7.32 1.74
C ALA A 570 15.08 7.23 1.45
N ILE A 571 15.75 8.37 1.34
CA ILE A 571 17.20 8.46 1.42
C ILE A 571 17.58 9.66 2.28
N GLY A 572 18.55 9.44 3.15
CA GLY A 572 19.36 10.51 3.72
C GLY A 572 20.76 10.44 3.11
N TYR A 573 21.32 11.58 2.74
CA TYR A 573 22.57 11.67 1.99
C TYR A 573 23.41 12.86 2.47
N SER A 574 24.73 12.70 2.51
CA SER A 574 25.72 13.74 2.80
C SER A 574 26.96 13.56 1.91
N TRP A 575 27.33 14.60 1.17
CA TRP A 575 28.59 14.66 0.43
C TRP A 575 28.93 16.10 0.04
N ASN A 576 30.22 16.45 -0.02
CA ASN A 576 30.69 17.79 -0.44
C ASN A 576 29.96 18.98 0.23
N LYS A 577 29.73 18.92 1.54
CA LYS A 577 28.99 19.94 2.32
C LYS A 577 27.52 20.11 1.89
N VAL A 578 26.94 19.09 1.26
CA VAL A 578 25.55 19.04 0.83
C VAL A 578 24.87 17.88 1.54
N GLN A 579 23.74 18.17 2.20
CA GLN A 579 22.92 17.17 2.87
C GLN A 579 21.51 17.18 2.35
N ILE A 580 21.01 15.99 2.06
CA ILE A 580 19.78 15.81 1.31
C ILE A 580 18.91 14.79 2.02
N GLY A 581 17.62 15.12 2.17
CA GLY A 581 16.57 14.17 2.50
C GLY A 581 15.60 14.07 1.33
N ILE A 582 15.34 12.86 0.83
CA ILE A 582 14.28 12.59 -0.16
C ILE A 582 13.37 11.52 0.39
N LEU A 583 12.06 11.79 0.40
CA LEU A 583 11.02 10.92 0.95
C LEU A 583 9.90 10.73 -0.07
N THR A 584 9.35 9.52 -0.16
CA THR A 584 8.21 9.19 -1.01
C THR A 584 7.15 8.44 -0.24
N ASN A 585 5.88 8.64 -0.59
CA ASN A 585 4.76 7.91 -0.01
C ASN A 585 4.38 6.68 -0.84
N ILE A 586 5.35 6.13 -1.57
CA ILE A 586 5.20 4.90 -2.30
C ILE A 586 6.47 4.07 -2.23
N ARG A 587 6.32 2.75 -2.30
CA ARG A 587 7.40 1.86 -2.69
C ARG A 587 7.22 1.41 -4.14
N GLY A 588 8.34 1.29 -4.86
CA GLY A 588 8.34 0.69 -6.20
C GLY A 588 7.83 -0.75 -6.22
N LYS A 589 7.76 -1.34 -7.41
CA LYS A 589 7.40 -2.74 -7.61
C LYS A 589 8.42 -3.67 -6.94
N GLU A 590 9.68 -3.25 -6.92
CA GLU A 590 10.75 -3.93 -6.20
C GLU A 590 11.25 -3.07 -5.04
N GLN A 591 11.77 -3.73 -4.00
CA GLN A 591 12.45 -3.05 -2.90
C GLN A 591 13.64 -2.25 -3.44
N ASN A 592 13.75 -0.99 -3.01
CA ASN A 592 14.78 -0.03 -3.36
C ASN A 592 14.71 0.49 -4.82
N GLU A 593 13.62 0.23 -5.56
CA GLU A 593 13.49 0.73 -6.94
C GLU A 593 13.54 2.26 -7.03
N GLN A 594 12.83 2.98 -6.13
CA GLN A 594 12.84 4.44 -6.10
C GLN A 594 14.17 4.97 -5.57
N THR A 595 14.75 4.30 -4.57
CA THR A 595 16.04 4.74 -3.99
C THR A 595 17.18 4.84 -5.02
N ARG A 596 17.15 4.06 -6.11
CA ARG A 596 18.15 4.14 -7.19
C ARG A 596 18.15 5.52 -7.88
N TRP A 597 16.98 6.04 -8.27
CA TRP A 597 16.92 7.37 -8.89
C TRP A 597 17.15 8.48 -7.86
N MET A 598 16.72 8.27 -6.60
CA MET A 598 16.98 9.23 -5.52
C MET A 598 18.47 9.39 -5.26
N GLU A 599 19.23 8.29 -5.17
CA GLU A 599 20.68 8.34 -4.98
C GLU A 599 21.36 9.07 -6.15
N LYS A 600 20.97 8.75 -7.39
CA LYS A 600 21.47 9.44 -8.58
C LYS A 600 21.14 10.94 -8.53
N LEU A 601 19.96 11.32 -8.08
CA LEU A 601 19.57 12.71 -7.94
C LEU A 601 20.39 13.42 -6.85
N CYS A 602 20.61 12.77 -5.70
CA CYS A 602 21.44 13.31 -4.62
C CYS A 602 22.85 13.65 -5.10
N ARG A 603 23.50 12.73 -5.85
CA ARG A 603 24.82 12.96 -6.44
C ARG A 603 24.83 14.18 -7.36
N ARG A 604 23.87 14.26 -8.30
CA ARG A 604 23.72 15.39 -9.24
C ARG A 604 23.49 16.74 -8.53
N ILE A 605 22.71 16.75 -7.44
CA ILE A 605 22.52 17.95 -6.61
C ILE A 605 23.82 18.34 -5.92
N ALA A 606 24.53 17.36 -5.36
CA ALA A 606 25.77 17.61 -4.63
C ALA A 606 26.92 18.08 -5.56
N ASP A 607 26.97 17.57 -6.79
CA ASP A 607 27.86 18.01 -7.88
C ASP A 607 27.58 19.43 -8.39
N GLY A 608 26.44 20.03 -7.99
CA GLY A 608 26.07 21.39 -8.39
C GLY A 608 25.41 21.49 -9.76
N GLU A 609 24.92 20.38 -10.34
CA GLU A 609 24.32 20.34 -11.70
C GLU A 609 23.07 21.23 -11.89
N PHE A 610 22.47 21.68 -10.78
CA PHE A 610 21.27 22.52 -10.76
C PHE A 610 21.54 23.94 -10.28
N LEU A 611 22.78 24.29 -9.93
CA LEU A 611 23.16 25.65 -9.60
C LEU A 611 23.21 26.51 -10.88
N LYS A 612 22.99 27.82 -10.72
CA LYS A 612 23.03 28.79 -11.82
C LYS A 612 24.44 29.08 -12.28
#